data_AF-A0A957QBB4-F1
#
_entry.id   AF-A0A957QBB4-F1
#
_cell.length_a   1.000
_cell.length_b   1.000
_cell.length_c   1.000
_cell.angle_alpha   90.00
_cell.angle_beta   90.00
_cell.angle_gamma   90.00
#
_symmetry.space_group_name_H-M   'P 1'
#
loop_
_entity.id
_entity.type
_entity.pdbx_description
1 polymer ?
#
loop_
_entity_poly.entity_id
_entity_poly.type
_entity_poly.pdbx_seq_one_letter_code
_entity_poly.pdbx_strand_id
1 'polypeptide(L)'
;MNHHTVTQFPFGRRRFLLLSGTVSAAVALAACAPATTPTTSTDASTTAAPDAANGEPQRGGTLRIAFAEAPANLDPHLTFVVQGGILRSHVYDTLVWNDENLTPQPALATSWEAADDQLSWTFHLREGVTFHH
;
A
#
# COMPACT_ATOMS: atom_id res chain seq x y z
N MET A 1 -7.44 44.34 -18.43
CA MET A 1 -8.28 43.58 -19.37
C MET A 1 -7.41 42.50 -20.03
N ASN A 2 -7.37 41.31 -19.43
CA ASN A 2 -6.67 40.14 -19.98
C ASN A 2 -7.73 39.07 -20.25
N HIS A 3 -8.06 38.83 -21.51
CA HIS A 3 -8.96 37.76 -21.90
C HIS A 3 -8.17 36.45 -21.99
N HIS A 4 -8.46 35.52 -21.08
CA HIS A 4 -7.96 34.15 -21.10
C HIS A 4 -8.58 33.38 -22.27
N THR A 5 -7.76 33.00 -23.25
CA THR A 5 -8.15 32.07 -24.33
C THR A 5 -7.97 30.64 -23.82
N VAL A 6 -9.08 29.95 -23.55
CA VAL A 6 -9.11 28.52 -23.22
C VAL A 6 -8.99 27.73 -24.51
N THR A 7 -7.86 27.03 -24.71
CA THR A 7 -7.70 26.01 -25.77
C THR A 7 -8.53 24.78 -25.44
N GLN A 8 -9.69 24.65 -26.09
CA GLN A 8 -10.50 23.43 -26.06
C GLN A 8 -9.88 22.38 -27.00
N PHE A 9 -9.38 21.28 -26.44
CA PHE A 9 -8.92 20.11 -27.20
C PHE A 9 -10.12 19.32 -27.75
N PRO A 10 -10.23 19.08 -29.08
CA PRO A 10 -11.43 18.52 -29.67
C PRO A 10 -11.29 17.00 -29.90
N PHE A 11 -11.40 16.18 -28.86
CA PHE A 11 -11.47 14.73 -29.06
C PHE A 11 -12.65 14.12 -28.31
N GLY A 12 -13.81 14.12 -28.97
CA GLY A 12 -15.04 13.51 -28.50
C GLY A 12 -15.04 11.99 -28.67
N ARG A 13 -15.29 11.27 -27.57
CA ARG A 13 -15.39 9.80 -27.43
C ARG A 13 -16.31 9.10 -28.45
N ARG A 14 -17.16 9.86 -29.13
CA ARG A 14 -18.17 9.39 -30.08
C ARG A 14 -17.62 9.14 -31.49
N ARG A 15 -16.43 9.67 -31.81
CA ARG A 15 -15.75 9.43 -33.10
C ARG A 15 -14.82 8.21 -33.11
N PHE A 16 -14.46 7.67 -31.94
CA PHE A 16 -13.56 6.51 -31.85
C PHE A 16 -14.28 5.17 -32.09
N LEU A 17 -15.60 5.09 -31.85
CA LEU A 17 -16.36 3.84 -31.93
C LEU A 17 -17.08 3.59 -33.27
N LEU A 18 -16.87 4.43 -34.28
CA LEU A 18 -17.53 4.31 -35.60
C LEU A 18 -16.61 3.80 -36.74
N LEU A 19 -15.40 3.32 -36.45
CA LEU A 19 -14.45 2.87 -37.48
C LEU A 19 -14.00 1.40 -37.41
N SER A 20 -14.66 0.53 -36.64
CA SER A 20 -14.30 -0.90 -36.59
C SER A 20 -15.49 -1.84 -36.77
N GLY A 21 -16.03 -1.86 -37.98
CA GLY A 21 -16.82 -2.93 -38.58
C GLY A 21 -16.80 -2.64 -40.09
N THR A 22 -16.44 -3.51 -41.02
CA THR A 22 -16.43 -4.97 -41.12
C THR A 22 -15.56 -5.32 -42.35
N VAL A 23 -14.67 -6.31 -42.29
CA VAL A 23 -14.18 -6.98 -43.52
C VAL A 23 -14.22 -8.49 -43.31
N SER A 24 -14.83 -9.13 -44.29
CA SER A 24 -15.40 -10.48 -44.37
C SER A 24 -14.42 -11.65 -44.15
N ALA A 25 -15.00 -12.75 -43.66
CA ALA A 25 -14.44 -14.09 -43.74
C ALA A 25 -14.49 -14.63 -45.18
N ALA A 26 -13.37 -15.17 -45.67
CA ALA A 26 -13.27 -16.43 -46.41
C ALA A 26 -11.85 -16.62 -47.00
N VAL A 27 -11.24 -17.76 -46.67
CA VAL A 27 -10.53 -18.71 -47.55
C VAL A 27 -9.44 -19.41 -46.73
N ALA A 28 -9.66 -20.71 -46.51
CA ALA A 28 -8.73 -21.66 -45.96
C ALA A 28 -7.71 -22.14 -47.03
N LEU A 29 -6.61 -22.76 -46.57
CA LEU A 29 -5.51 -23.42 -47.29
C LEU A 29 -4.26 -22.58 -47.59
N ALA A 30 -3.33 -22.56 -46.65
CA ALA A 30 -1.89 -22.69 -46.93
C ALA A 30 -1.16 -23.14 -45.65
N ALA A 31 -0.98 -24.46 -45.53
CA ALA A 31 -0.09 -25.09 -44.58
C ALA A 31 1.37 -24.94 -45.04
N CYS A 32 2.29 -24.85 -44.07
CA CYS A 32 3.76 -24.94 -44.19
C CYS A 32 4.50 -23.83 -44.96
N ALA A 33 5.03 -22.86 -44.21
CA ALA A 33 6.31 -22.22 -44.50
C ALA A 33 7.03 -21.90 -43.18
N PRO A 34 8.30 -22.30 -42.96
CA PRO A 34 9.09 -21.83 -41.85
C PRO A 34 9.89 -20.60 -42.29
N ALA A 35 9.64 -19.42 -41.73
CA ALA A 35 10.59 -18.30 -41.80
C ALA A 35 10.24 -17.19 -40.79
N THR A 36 11.01 -17.20 -39.70
CA THR A 36 11.55 -16.02 -39.02
C THR A 36 10.55 -15.00 -38.47
N THR A 37 9.97 -15.31 -37.31
CA THR A 37 9.54 -14.28 -36.36
C THR A 37 10.78 -13.55 -35.80
N PRO A 38 10.84 -12.21 -35.82
CA PRO A 38 11.78 -11.50 -34.95
C PRO A 38 11.30 -11.71 -33.52
N THR A 39 11.96 -12.61 -32.80
CA THR A 39 11.86 -12.68 -31.35
C THR A 39 12.47 -11.40 -30.80
N THR A 40 11.64 -10.38 -30.60
CA THR A 40 11.99 -9.28 -29.71
C THR A 40 11.99 -9.86 -28.30
N SER A 41 13.14 -10.39 -27.90
CA SER A 41 13.45 -10.66 -26.50
C SER A 41 13.45 -9.31 -25.79
N THR A 42 12.28 -8.85 -25.35
CA THR A 42 12.22 -7.83 -24.31
C THR A 42 12.70 -8.53 -23.06
N ASP A 43 13.94 -8.23 -22.74
CA ASP A 43 14.66 -8.63 -21.54
C ASP A 43 13.76 -8.33 -20.34
N ALA A 44 13.12 -9.38 -19.81
CA ALA A 44 12.48 -9.32 -18.51
C ALA A 44 13.62 -9.19 -17.51
N SER A 45 14.05 -7.96 -17.28
CA SER A 45 14.93 -7.62 -16.17
C SER A 45 14.13 -7.90 -14.90
N THR A 46 14.18 -9.16 -14.46
CA THR A 46 13.86 -9.55 -13.10
C THR A 46 14.82 -8.76 -12.24
N THR A 47 14.37 -7.62 -11.71
CA THR A 47 14.98 -7.01 -10.54
C THR A 47 14.97 -8.08 -9.47
N ALA A 48 16.10 -8.75 -9.30
CA ALA A 48 16.30 -9.68 -8.21
C ALA A 48 15.94 -8.94 -6.93
N ALA A 49 15.04 -9.54 -6.14
CA ALA A 49 14.81 -9.08 -4.78
C ALA A 49 16.18 -9.03 -4.09
N PRO A 50 16.51 -7.95 -3.37
CA PRO A 50 17.78 -7.89 -2.66
C PRO A 50 17.85 -9.11 -1.75
N ASP A 51 18.95 -9.85 -1.88
CA ASP A 51 19.35 -10.88 -0.92
C ASP A 51 19.19 -10.27 0.48
N ALA A 52 18.48 -10.98 1.37
CA ALA A 52 18.21 -10.49 2.72
C ALA A 52 19.56 -10.30 3.42
N ALA A 53 20.06 -9.06 3.38
CA ALA A 53 21.42 -8.77 3.73
C ALA A 53 21.65 -9.11 5.21
N ASN A 54 22.50 -10.11 5.46
CA ASN A 54 23.12 -10.40 6.77
C ASN A 54 24.12 -9.30 7.19
N GLY A 55 23.86 -8.05 6.83
CA GLY A 55 24.70 -6.89 7.17
C GLY A 55 24.41 -6.39 8.58
N GLU A 56 25.37 -5.64 9.14
CA GLU A 56 25.15 -4.95 10.42
C GLU A 56 24.00 -3.93 10.30
N PRO A 57 23.14 -3.79 11.32
CA PRO A 57 22.04 -2.82 11.31
C PRO A 57 22.54 -1.39 11.07
N GLN A 58 22.02 -0.74 10.02
CA GLN A 58 22.35 0.65 9.73
C GLN A 58 21.50 1.60 10.57
N ARG A 59 22.15 2.51 11.30
CA ARG A 59 21.49 3.53 12.13
C ARG A 59 21.41 4.86 11.39
N GLY A 60 20.25 5.50 11.44
CA GLY A 60 19.99 6.79 10.79
C GLY A 60 19.53 6.65 9.34
N GLY A 61 19.16 7.78 8.73
CA GLY A 61 18.60 7.84 7.38
C GLY A 61 17.19 8.43 7.36
N THR A 62 16.58 8.46 6.18
CA THR A 62 15.20 8.95 5.98
C THR A 62 14.39 7.93 5.22
N LEU A 63 13.38 7.39 5.87
CA LEU A 63 12.37 6.54 5.24
C LEU A 63 11.30 7.43 4.59
N ARG A 64 11.09 7.26 3.28
CA ARG A 64 10.04 7.96 2.52
C ARG A 64 8.99 6.96 2.07
N ILE A 65 7.78 7.09 2.60
CA ILE A 65 6.63 6.23 2.29
C ILE A 65 5.57 7.09 1.59
N ALA A 66 5.00 6.57 0.49
CA ALA A 66 3.87 7.18 -0.17
C ALA A 66 2.56 6.63 0.39
N PHE A 67 1.60 7.52 0.65
CA PHE A 67 0.23 7.18 1.01
C PHE A 67 -0.71 7.59 -0.12
N ALA A 68 -1.81 6.85 -0.29
CA ALA A 68 -2.83 7.15 -1.30
C ALA A 68 -3.50 8.51 -1.06
N GLU A 69 -3.62 8.90 0.22
CA GLU A 69 -4.18 10.17 0.67
C GLU A 69 -3.55 10.59 2.00
N ALA A 70 -3.67 11.87 2.33
CA ALA A 70 -3.27 12.38 3.64
C ALA A 70 -4.32 12.00 4.71
N PRO A 71 -3.91 11.70 5.96
CA PRO A 71 -4.86 11.47 7.03
C PRO A 71 -5.66 12.74 7.33
N ALA A 72 -6.97 12.61 7.53
CA ALA A 72 -7.86 13.74 7.81
C ALA A 72 -7.60 14.40 9.17
N ASN A 73 -7.16 13.62 10.16
CA ASN A 73 -6.78 14.07 11.50
C ASN A 73 -5.80 13.06 12.13
N LEU A 74 -5.11 13.49 13.20
CA LEU A 74 -4.14 12.68 13.96
C LEU A 74 -4.67 12.24 15.33
N ASP A 75 -5.94 12.52 15.60
CA ASP A 75 -6.59 12.09 16.83
C ASP A 75 -6.99 10.61 16.66
N PRO A 76 -6.39 9.69 17.44
CA PRO A 76 -6.71 8.28 17.34
C PRO A 76 -8.18 7.97 17.65
N HIS A 77 -8.89 8.85 18.36
CA HIS A 77 -10.31 8.72 18.66
C HIS A 77 -11.22 9.08 17.47
N LEU A 78 -10.75 9.94 16.56
CA LEU A 78 -11.54 10.46 15.44
C LEU A 78 -11.18 9.81 14.10
N THR A 79 -10.25 8.85 14.09
CA THR A 79 -9.76 8.20 12.88
C THR A 79 -10.12 6.73 12.81
N PHE A 80 -10.76 6.32 11.71
CA PHE A 80 -11.17 4.93 11.45
C PHE A 80 -10.62 4.37 10.13
N VAL A 81 -9.82 5.16 9.41
CA VAL A 81 -9.20 4.77 8.13
C VAL A 81 -7.81 4.19 8.34
N VAL A 82 -7.37 3.34 7.41
CA VAL A 82 -6.10 2.60 7.51
C VAL A 82 -4.90 3.53 7.66
N GLN A 83 -4.88 4.64 6.93
CA GLN A 83 -3.80 5.62 6.93
C GLN A 83 -3.63 6.26 8.31
N GLY A 84 -4.75 6.56 8.99
CA GLY A 84 -4.74 7.04 10.37
C GLY A 84 -4.22 5.99 11.34
N GLY A 85 -4.54 4.71 11.10
CA GLY A 85 -4.00 3.58 11.88
C GLY A 85 -2.49 3.43 11.74
N ILE A 86 -1.95 3.56 10.53
CA ILE A 86 -0.50 3.49 10.26
C ILE A 86 0.22 4.63 10.98
N LEU A 87 -0.28 5.86 10.87
CA LEU A 87 0.38 6.98 11.54
C LEU A 87 0.26 6.89 13.07
N ARG A 88 -0.89 6.43 13.57
CA ARG A 88 -1.10 6.19 15.00
C ARG A 88 -0.04 5.25 15.58
N SER A 89 0.28 4.15 14.90
CA SER A 89 1.27 3.18 15.41
C SER A 89 2.71 3.72 15.49
N HIS A 90 2.98 4.89 14.92
CA HIS A 90 4.30 5.54 15.00
C HIS A 90 4.36 6.63 16.09
N VAL A 91 3.22 7.06 16.63
CA VAL A 91 3.12 8.21 17.56
C VAL A 91 2.51 7.84 18.90
N TYR A 92 1.64 6.82 18.93
CA TYR A 92 0.92 6.38 20.12
C TYR A 92 1.18 4.89 20.38
N ASP A 93 1.20 4.53 21.65
CA ASP A 93 1.26 3.14 22.11
C ASP A 93 -0.07 2.69 22.73
N THR A 94 -0.31 1.38 22.72
CA THR A 94 -1.47 0.72 23.35
C THR A 94 -1.05 -0.03 24.61
N LEU A 95 -2.02 -0.46 25.43
CA LEU A 95 -1.74 -1.35 26.58
C LEU A 95 -1.20 -2.70 26.11
N VAL A 96 -1.85 -3.27 25.10
CA VAL A 96 -1.50 -4.53 24.45
C VAL A 96 -1.58 -4.35 22.93
N TRP A 97 -0.85 -5.14 22.17
CA TRP A 97 -0.92 -5.18 20.71
C TRP A 97 -1.07 -6.62 20.23
N ASN A 98 -1.47 -6.83 18.98
CA ASN A 98 -1.61 -8.18 18.43
C ASN A 98 -0.48 -8.47 17.45
N ASP A 99 0.12 -9.66 17.56
CA ASP A 99 1.13 -10.13 16.61
C ASP A 99 0.51 -10.60 15.27
N GLU A 100 1.35 -11.14 14.37
CA GLU A 100 0.91 -11.67 13.08
C GLU A 100 -0.10 -12.83 13.18
N ASN A 101 -0.16 -13.50 14.33
CA ASN A 101 -1.09 -14.58 14.62
C ASN A 101 -2.35 -14.08 15.35
N LEU A 102 -2.52 -12.77 15.47
CA LEU A 102 -3.60 -12.12 16.21
C LEU A 102 -3.62 -12.47 17.70
N THR A 103 -2.44 -12.82 18.25
CA THR A 103 -2.31 -13.12 19.67
C THR A 103 -1.97 -11.84 20.42
N PRO A 104 -2.65 -11.54 21.55
CA PRO A 104 -2.31 -10.39 22.38
C PRO A 104 -0.89 -10.51 22.97
N GLN A 105 -0.11 -9.46 22.79
CA GLN A 105 1.26 -9.33 23.24
C GLN A 105 1.44 -8.07 24.12
N PRO A 106 2.41 -8.08 25.05
CA PRO A 106 2.74 -6.91 25.85
C PRO A 106 3.15 -5.69 25.02
N ALA A 107 2.71 -4.51 25.46
CA ALA A 107 3.14 -3.20 24.94
C ALA A 107 3.45 -2.25 26.12
N LEU A 108 2.58 -1.28 26.42
CA LEU A 108 2.70 -0.47 27.64
C LEU A 108 2.38 -1.28 28.90
N ALA A 109 1.47 -2.25 28.82
CA ALA A 109 1.28 -3.23 29.87
C ALA A 109 2.28 -4.36 29.69
N THR A 110 3.08 -4.65 30.71
CA THR A 110 4.04 -5.76 30.74
C THR A 110 3.37 -7.09 31.06
N SER A 111 2.25 -7.04 31.79
CA SER A 111 1.38 -8.17 32.10
C SER A 111 -0.02 -7.68 32.44
N TRP A 112 -0.98 -8.59 32.42
CA TRP A 112 -2.36 -8.34 32.81
C TRP A 112 -3.03 -9.61 33.31
N GLU A 113 -4.06 -9.43 34.12
CA GLU A 113 -4.86 -10.51 34.70
C GLU A 113 -6.34 -10.14 34.65
N ALA A 114 -7.18 -11.13 34.34
CA ALA A 114 -8.63 -11.01 34.41
C ALA A 114 -9.11 -11.58 35.75
N ALA A 115 -10.08 -10.93 36.37
CA ALA A 115 -10.79 -11.48 37.52
C ALA A 115 -11.56 -12.76 37.11
N ASP A 116 -11.92 -13.58 38.10
CA ASP A 116 -12.63 -14.85 37.87
C ASP A 116 -13.94 -14.67 37.10
N ASP A 117 -14.63 -13.54 37.30
CA ASP A 117 -15.86 -13.17 36.59
C ASP A 117 -15.64 -12.50 35.22
N GLN A 118 -14.38 -12.21 34.87
CA GLN A 118 -13.93 -11.52 33.65
C GLN A 118 -14.48 -10.10 33.47
N LEU A 119 -15.09 -9.50 34.50
CA LEU A 119 -15.63 -8.14 34.46
C LEU A 119 -14.60 -7.08 34.84
N SER A 120 -13.49 -7.50 35.46
CA SER A 120 -12.40 -6.63 35.87
C SER A 120 -11.07 -7.13 35.31
N TRP A 121 -10.24 -6.19 34.87
CA TRP A 121 -8.89 -6.45 34.34
C TRP A 121 -7.88 -5.55 35.04
N THR A 122 -6.81 -6.15 35.55
CA THR A 122 -5.67 -5.44 36.12
C THR A 122 -4.52 -5.46 35.12
N PHE A 123 -3.96 -4.30 34.81
CA PHE A 123 -2.80 -4.16 33.92
C PHE A 123 -1.60 -3.64 34.72
N HIS A 124 -0.45 -4.28 34.57
CA HIS A 124 0.81 -3.82 35.14
C HIS A 124 1.59 -3.05 34.08
N LEU A 125 1.81 -1.76 34.30
CA LEU A 125 2.40 -0.86 33.31
C LEU A 125 3.93 -0.84 33.38
N ARG A 126 4.55 -0.63 32.22
CA ARG A 126 5.99 -0.40 32.09
C ARG A 126 6.38 0.89 32.81
N GLU A 127 7.42 0.79 33.62
CA GLU A 127 7.99 1.96 34.32
C GLU A 127 8.87 2.82 33.40
N GLY A 128 8.98 4.10 33.73
CA GLY A 128 9.89 5.04 33.06
C GLY A 128 9.48 5.48 31.65
N VAL A 129 8.25 5.18 31.21
CA VAL A 129 7.72 5.66 29.93
C VAL A 129 7.40 7.16 30.03
N THR A 130 7.79 7.93 29.01
CA THR A 130 7.56 9.38 28.92
C THR A 130 6.84 9.75 27.62
N PHE A 131 6.05 10.83 27.65
CA PHE A 131 5.45 11.41 26.45
C PHE A 131 6.42 12.31 25.69
N HIS A 132 6.08 12.61 24.43
CA HIS A 132 6.93 13.36 23.49
C HIS A 132 6.90 14.91 23.63
N HIS A 133 6.26 15.43 24.68
CA HIS A 133 6.13 16.86 25.07
C HIS A 133 4.95 17.63 24.48
#